data_AF-A0A3R0X7R3-F1
#
_entry.id   AF-A0A3R0X7R3-F1
#
_cell.length_a   1.000
_cell.length_b   1.000
_cell.length_c   1.000
_cell.angle_alpha   90.00
_cell.angle_beta   90.00
_cell.angle_gamma   90.00
#
_symmetry.space_group_name_H-M   'P 1'
#
loop_
_entity.id
_entity.type
_entity.pdbx_description
1 polymer ?
#
loop_
_entity_poly.entity_id
_entity_poly.type
_entity_poly.pdbx_seq_one_letter_code
_entity_poly.pdbx_strand_id
1 'polypeptide(L)'
;MVNLVQKTENMNIFEELWETLRNLFRSDKHSQTAARQILKDAFYFQNSDDYSKYFTGAVDGKARDKLTHCLIKFNELKEYAKDPENMAAKASLSPEGTLCVSFFIGDEAIFTLELQLKKSTRTGGIDLSNAYFNGVVICGIDLLEVDLSNAETNNSRWYD
;
A
#
# COMPACT_ATOMS: atom_id res chain seq x y z
N MET A 1 6.09 16.12 25.50
CA MET A 1 4.61 16.09 25.58
C MET A 1 3.94 15.93 24.21
N VAL A 2 4.47 16.53 23.13
CA VAL A 2 3.92 16.40 21.76
C VAL A 2 3.76 14.94 21.26
N ASN A 3 4.74 14.07 21.52
CA ASN A 3 4.68 12.65 21.11
C ASN A 3 3.62 11.81 21.84
N LEU A 4 3.22 12.17 23.06
CA LEU A 4 2.23 11.41 23.84
C LEU A 4 0.81 11.75 23.40
N VAL A 5 0.55 13.01 23.09
CA VAL A 5 -0.73 13.49 22.57
C VAL A 5 -0.99 12.90 21.19
N GLN A 6 -0.03 13.01 20.26
CA GLN A 6 -0.13 12.39 18.92
C GLN A 6 -0.31 10.87 18.98
N LYS A 7 0.42 10.19 19.89
CA LYS A 7 0.26 8.74 20.07
C LYS A 7 -1.13 8.35 20.60
N THR A 8 -1.73 9.20 21.44
CA THR A 8 -3.06 8.96 22.00
C THR A 8 -4.16 9.24 20.98
N GLU A 9 -4.04 10.32 20.22
CA GLU A 9 -4.93 10.64 19.10
C GLU A 9 -4.91 9.55 18.04
N ASN A 10 -3.71 9.09 17.63
CA ASN A 10 -3.56 8.00 16.68
C ASN A 10 -4.16 6.68 17.20
N MET A 11 -4.11 6.44 18.52
CA MET A 11 -4.71 5.25 19.12
C MET A 11 -6.25 5.33 19.10
N ASN A 12 -6.84 6.48 19.42
CA ASN A 12 -8.29 6.66 19.35
C ASN A 12 -8.81 6.52 17.91
N ILE A 13 -8.13 7.13 16.94
CA ILE A 13 -8.47 7.00 15.51
C ILE A 13 -8.36 5.53 15.06
N PHE A 14 -7.33 4.82 15.52
CA PHE A 14 -7.17 3.40 15.21
C PHE A 14 -8.31 2.54 15.78
N GLU A 15 -8.71 2.74 17.04
CA GLU A 15 -9.80 1.95 17.62
C GLU A 15 -11.14 2.22 16.92
N GLU A 16 -11.43 3.47 16.54
CA GLU A 16 -12.63 3.82 15.76
C GLU A 16 -12.63 3.17 14.38
N LEU A 17 -11.50 3.22 13.67
CA LEU A 17 -11.35 2.54 12.40
C LEU A 17 -11.52 1.02 12.57
N TRP A 18 -10.89 0.43 13.60
CA TRP A 18 -11.00 -0.99 13.86
C TRP A 18 -12.45 -1.43 14.11
N GLU A 19 -13.22 -0.71 14.93
CA GLU A 19 -14.63 -1.05 15.17
C GLU A 19 -15.49 -0.92 13.90
N THR A 20 -15.14 0.02 13.00
CA THR A 20 -15.80 0.16 11.69
C THR A 20 -15.50 -1.05 10.78
N LEU A 21 -14.25 -1.52 10.77
CA LEU A 21 -13.78 -2.54 9.83
C LEU A 21 -13.89 -3.98 10.34
N ARG A 22 -13.91 -4.23 11.65
CA ARG A 22 -13.78 -5.58 12.26
C ARG A 22 -14.79 -6.60 11.74
N ASN A 23 -15.97 -6.13 11.31
CA ASN A 23 -17.05 -6.96 10.78
C ASN A 23 -16.78 -7.46 9.35
N LEU A 24 -15.81 -6.87 8.64
CA LEU A 24 -15.36 -7.30 7.31
C LEU A 24 -14.34 -8.44 7.38
N PHE A 25 -13.77 -8.70 8.56
CA PHE A 25 -12.86 -9.82 8.83
C PHE A 25 -13.61 -11.04 9.40
N ARG A 26 -13.02 -12.23 9.24
CA ARG A 26 -13.55 -13.48 9.82
C ARG A 26 -13.70 -13.33 11.33
N SER A 27 -14.76 -13.91 11.89
CA SER A 27 -15.15 -13.69 13.29
C SER A 27 -14.35 -14.51 14.31
N ASP A 28 -13.54 -15.46 13.85
CA ASP A 28 -12.71 -16.25 14.76
C ASP A 28 -11.63 -15.39 15.43
N LYS A 29 -11.27 -15.76 16.66
CA LYS A 29 -10.33 -14.99 17.48
C LYS A 29 -8.97 -14.79 16.80
N HIS A 30 -8.49 -15.78 16.07
CA HIS A 30 -7.18 -15.72 15.42
C HIS A 30 -7.19 -14.67 14.31
N SER A 31 -8.16 -14.73 13.39
CA SER A 31 -8.30 -13.76 12.30
C SER A 31 -8.47 -12.33 12.81
N GLN A 32 -9.32 -12.12 13.82
CA GLN A 32 -9.52 -10.79 14.42
C GLN A 32 -8.23 -10.23 15.03
N THR A 33 -7.47 -11.08 15.76
CA THR A 33 -6.21 -10.66 16.38
C THR A 33 -5.15 -10.33 15.33
N ALA A 34 -5.01 -11.19 14.31
CA ALA A 34 -4.04 -11.01 13.23
C ALA A 34 -4.36 -9.76 12.39
N ALA A 35 -5.61 -9.61 11.93
CA ALA A 35 -6.03 -8.46 11.13
C ALA A 35 -5.82 -7.14 11.86
N ARG A 36 -6.20 -7.08 13.15
CA ARG A 36 -6.00 -5.89 13.98
C ARG A 36 -4.53 -5.54 14.14
N GLN A 37 -3.67 -6.55 14.36
CA GLN A 37 -2.23 -6.33 14.51
C GLN A 37 -1.60 -5.85 13.20
N ILE A 38 -1.96 -6.45 12.06
CA ILE A 38 -1.48 -6.02 10.75
C ILE A 38 -1.92 -4.58 10.46
N LEU A 39 -3.19 -4.24 10.67
CA LEU A 39 -3.68 -2.88 10.48
C LEU A 39 -2.90 -1.87 11.32
N LYS A 40 -2.63 -2.24 12.57
CA LYS A 40 -1.89 -1.43 13.52
C LYS A 40 -0.45 -1.20 13.05
N ASP A 41 0.28 -2.27 12.74
CA ASP A 41 1.70 -2.21 12.42
C ASP A 41 2.00 -1.71 11.01
N ALA A 42 1.13 -1.94 10.04
CA ALA A 42 1.40 -1.56 8.66
C ALA A 42 0.95 -0.13 8.33
N PHE A 43 -0.11 0.37 8.97
CA PHE A 43 -0.74 1.64 8.58
C PHE A 43 -0.66 2.72 9.67
N TYR A 44 -0.54 2.33 10.95
CA TYR A 44 -0.55 3.27 12.08
C TYR A 44 0.79 3.41 12.81
N PHE A 45 1.62 2.36 12.85
CA PHE A 45 2.94 2.41 13.49
C PHE A 45 4.05 2.18 12.46
N GLN A 46 4.94 3.15 12.28
CA GLN A 46 5.87 3.17 11.15
C GLN A 46 7.15 2.37 11.42
N ASN A 47 7.07 1.04 11.33
CA ASN A 47 8.24 0.17 11.24
C ASN A 47 8.24 -0.49 9.85
N SER A 48 9.21 -0.17 9.00
CA SER A 48 9.38 -0.84 7.70
C SER A 48 10.71 -1.60 7.69
N ASP A 49 10.69 -2.80 7.12
CA ASP A 49 11.91 -3.56 6.81
C ASP A 49 12.65 -2.93 5.63
N ASP A 50 13.87 -3.42 5.34
CA ASP A 50 14.61 -3.04 4.13
C ASP A 50 13.99 -3.74 2.90
N TYR A 51 13.44 -2.94 1.99
CA TYR A 51 12.87 -3.37 0.72
C TYR A 51 13.59 -2.74 -0.47
N SER A 52 14.91 -2.50 -0.34
CA SER A 52 15.73 -1.86 -1.36
C SER A 52 15.76 -2.52 -2.74
N LYS A 53 15.35 -3.78 -2.84
CA LYS A 53 15.18 -4.47 -4.12
C LYS A 53 13.95 -4.00 -4.92
N TYR A 54 12.97 -3.36 -4.29
CA TYR A 54 11.73 -2.92 -4.94
C TYR A 54 11.76 -1.44 -5.32
N PHE A 55 10.93 -1.04 -6.29
CA PHE A 55 10.74 0.35 -6.74
C PHE A 55 12.08 1.13 -6.82
N THR A 56 13.03 0.62 -7.60
CA THR A 56 14.41 1.15 -7.66
C THR A 56 14.51 2.54 -8.29
N GLY A 57 13.43 2.99 -8.93
CA GLY A 57 13.22 4.35 -9.39
C GLY A 57 12.83 5.37 -8.31
N ALA A 58 12.55 4.92 -7.08
CA ALA A 58 12.17 5.80 -5.98
C ALA A 58 13.25 6.84 -5.67
N VAL A 59 12.81 8.09 -5.46
CA VAL A 59 13.67 9.19 -5.02
C VAL A 59 14.00 9.05 -3.53
N ASP A 60 13.05 8.60 -2.72
CA ASP A 60 13.21 8.37 -1.28
C ASP A 60 13.10 6.87 -0.95
N GLY A 61 14.22 6.29 -0.50
CA GLY A 61 14.29 4.88 -0.08
C GLY A 61 13.42 4.54 1.13
N LYS A 62 13.18 5.47 2.05
CA LYS A 62 12.30 5.23 3.21
C LYS A 62 10.83 5.21 2.79
N ALA A 63 10.43 6.14 1.92
CA ALA A 63 9.08 6.14 1.35
C ALA A 63 8.81 4.85 0.55
N ARG A 64 9.81 4.41 -0.23
CA ARG A 64 9.80 3.14 -0.95
C ARG A 64 9.60 1.94 -0.02
N ASP A 65 10.40 1.86 1.05
CA ASP A 65 10.34 0.75 2.01
C ASP A 65 8.98 0.70 2.71
N LYS A 66 8.47 1.87 3.10
CA LYS A 66 7.14 2.00 3.69
C LYS A 66 6.04 1.55 2.73
N LEU A 67 6.05 2.01 1.48
CA LEU A 67 5.05 1.60 0.47
C LEU A 67 5.08 0.09 0.25
N THR A 68 6.27 -0.48 0.08
CA THR A 68 6.42 -1.93 -0.15
C THR A 68 5.95 -2.73 1.06
N HIS A 69 6.31 -2.31 2.27
CA HIS A 69 5.82 -2.91 3.50
C HIS A 69 4.28 -2.92 3.56
N CYS A 70 3.65 -1.76 3.33
CA CYS A 70 2.20 -1.64 3.34
C CYS A 70 1.53 -2.55 2.30
N LEU A 71 2.08 -2.66 1.08
CA LEU A 71 1.55 -3.54 0.03
C LEU A 71 1.61 -5.02 0.42
N ILE A 72 2.74 -5.48 0.96
CA ILE A 72 2.92 -6.85 1.42
C ILE A 72 1.97 -7.16 2.57
N LYS A 73 1.91 -6.28 3.58
CA LYS A 73 1.03 -6.44 4.74
C LYS A 73 -0.44 -6.34 4.39
N PHE A 74 -0.79 -5.53 3.39
CA PHE A 74 -2.14 -5.49 2.88
C PHE A 74 -2.55 -6.83 2.26
N ASN A 75 -1.67 -7.46 1.48
CA ASN A 75 -1.94 -8.80 0.94
C ASN A 75 -2.07 -9.86 2.06
N GLU A 76 -1.24 -9.82 3.09
CA GLU A 76 -1.41 -10.67 4.29
C GLU A 76 -2.76 -10.41 4.99
N LEU A 77 -3.20 -9.14 5.07
CA LEU A 77 -4.48 -8.76 5.68
C LEU A 77 -5.68 -9.37 4.95
N LYS A 78 -5.61 -9.49 3.61
CA LYS A 78 -6.70 -10.06 2.79
C LYS A 78 -7.02 -11.51 3.16
N GLU A 79 -6.04 -12.29 3.62
CA GLU A 79 -6.24 -13.69 4.03
C GLU A 79 -7.21 -13.86 5.21
N TYR A 80 -7.39 -12.80 6.01
CA TYR A 80 -8.28 -12.77 7.16
C TYR A 80 -9.65 -12.16 6.85
N ALA A 81 -9.86 -11.65 5.63
CA ALA A 81 -11.12 -11.07 5.21
C ALA A 81 -12.21 -12.14 5.04
N LYS A 82 -13.47 -11.74 5.25
CA LYS A 82 -14.63 -12.56 4.83
C LYS A 82 -14.73 -12.61 3.31
N ASP A 83 -14.47 -11.49 2.66
CA ASP A 83 -14.48 -11.33 1.21
C ASP A 83 -13.23 -10.53 0.78
N PRO A 84 -12.14 -11.24 0.41
CA PRO A 84 -10.90 -10.61 -0.01
C PRO A 84 -11.02 -9.73 -1.27
N GLU A 85 -12.04 -9.93 -2.12
CA GLU A 85 -12.24 -9.13 -3.33
C GLU A 85 -12.73 -7.72 -3.01
N ASN A 86 -13.37 -7.51 -1.85
CA ASN A 86 -13.76 -6.19 -1.34
C ASN A 86 -12.58 -5.40 -0.76
N MET A 87 -11.35 -5.91 -0.87
CA MET A 87 -10.14 -5.22 -0.45
C MET A 87 -9.25 -4.96 -1.66
N ALA A 88 -8.86 -3.71 -1.86
CA ALA A 88 -8.06 -3.32 -3.03
C ALA A 88 -7.03 -2.26 -2.68
N ALA A 89 -5.78 -2.47 -3.10
CA ALA A 89 -4.82 -1.39 -3.24
C ALA A 89 -4.97 -0.83 -4.66
N LYS A 90 -5.25 0.47 -4.79
CA LYS A 90 -5.43 1.15 -6.07
C LYS A 90 -4.26 2.11 -6.28
N ALA A 91 -3.54 1.93 -7.38
CA ALA A 91 -2.41 2.74 -7.79
C ALA A 91 -2.79 3.65 -8.96
N SER A 92 -2.33 4.89 -8.90
CA SER A 92 -2.38 5.86 -10.00
C SER A 92 -1.03 6.52 -10.16
N LEU A 93 -0.68 6.89 -11.38
CA LEU A 93 0.60 7.53 -11.68
C LEU A 93 0.35 8.90 -12.31
N SER A 94 0.94 9.95 -11.74
CA SER A 94 0.90 11.27 -12.34
C SER A 94 1.92 11.39 -13.48
N PRO A 95 1.67 12.26 -14.49
CA PRO A 95 2.65 12.54 -15.55
C PRO A 95 4.01 13.04 -15.03
N GLU A 96 4.03 13.63 -13.84
CA GLU A 96 5.23 14.14 -13.18
C GLU A 96 6.05 13.05 -12.45
N GLY A 97 5.56 11.81 -12.42
CA GLY A 97 6.25 10.68 -11.78
C GLY A 97 5.86 10.44 -10.32
N THR A 98 4.67 10.89 -9.88
CA THR A 98 4.17 10.57 -8.54
C THR A 98 3.27 9.34 -8.59
N LEU A 99 3.70 8.24 -7.97
CA LEU A 99 2.88 7.06 -7.77
C LEU A 99 2.05 7.25 -6.48
N CYS A 100 0.73 7.33 -6.61
CA CYS A 100 -0.20 7.39 -5.49
C CYS A 100 -0.89 6.03 -5.31
N VAL A 101 -0.79 5.45 -4.11
CA VAL A 101 -1.39 4.15 -3.77
C VAL A 101 -2.35 4.31 -2.59
N SER A 102 -3.63 4.04 -2.82
CA SER A 102 -4.70 4.08 -1.83
C SER A 102 -5.15 2.66 -1.47
N PHE A 103 -5.30 2.36 -0.18
CA PHE A 103 -5.70 1.06 0.34
C PHE A 103 -7.17 1.10 0.78
N PHE A 104 -8.00 0.22 0.22
CA PHE A 104 -9.43 0.16 0.45
C PHE A 104 -9.85 -1.12 1.16
N ILE A 105 -10.75 -1.02 2.14
CA ILE A 105 -11.41 -2.16 2.77
C ILE A 105 -12.92 -1.90 2.73
N GLY A 106 -13.64 -2.67 1.91
CA GLY A 106 -14.97 -2.27 1.47
C GLY A 106 -14.89 -0.98 0.65
N ASP A 107 -15.74 -0.01 0.98
CA ASP A 107 -15.76 1.30 0.32
C ASP A 107 -14.83 2.33 0.98
N GLU A 108 -14.21 2.00 2.12
CA GLU A 108 -13.42 2.94 2.92
C GLU A 108 -11.95 2.96 2.49
N ALA A 109 -11.42 4.15 2.20
CA ALA A 109 -10.00 4.36 1.98
C ALA A 109 -9.27 4.53 3.32
N ILE A 110 -8.56 3.51 3.76
CA ILE A 110 -7.96 3.48 5.10
C ILE A 110 -6.60 4.17 5.16
N PHE A 111 -5.91 4.26 4.02
CA PHE A 111 -4.56 4.83 3.96
C PHE A 111 -4.17 5.17 2.53
N THR A 112 -3.37 6.21 2.35
CA THR A 112 -2.78 6.60 1.06
C THR A 112 -1.30 6.92 1.22
N LEU A 113 -0.48 6.44 0.29
CA LEU A 113 0.93 6.75 0.20
C LEU A 113 1.27 7.30 -1.18
N GLU A 114 2.22 8.23 -1.19
CA GLU A 114 2.80 8.77 -2.41
C GLU A 114 4.27 8.40 -2.49
N LEU A 115 4.72 8.03 -3.68
CA LEU A 115 6.11 7.72 -3.97
C LEU A 115 6.56 8.51 -5.20
N GLN A 116 7.56 9.36 -4.99
CA GLN A 116 8.20 10.12 -6.07
C GLN A 116 9.18 9.23 -6.82
N LEU A 117 9.06 9.20 -8.15
CA LEU A 117 9.87 8.38 -9.04
C LEU A 117 10.72 9.25 -9.96
N LYS A 118 11.95 8.81 -10.24
CA LYS A 118 12.82 9.43 -11.23
C LYS A 118 12.52 8.92 -12.63
N LYS A 119 13.17 9.52 -13.63
CA LYS A 119 13.17 8.97 -15.00
C LYS A 119 14.13 7.80 -15.12
N SER A 120 13.71 6.76 -15.84
CA SER A 120 14.58 5.63 -16.19
C SER A 120 15.62 6.12 -17.19
N THR A 121 16.89 5.82 -16.91
CA THR A 121 17.99 6.11 -17.85
C THR A 121 17.96 5.18 -19.07
N ARG A 122 17.19 4.09 -19.01
CA ARG A 122 17.04 3.12 -20.09
C ARG A 122 15.97 3.52 -21.09
N THR A 123 14.80 3.94 -20.60
CA THR A 123 13.63 4.22 -21.45
C THR A 123 13.33 5.71 -21.61
N GLY A 124 13.85 6.57 -20.73
CA GLY A 124 13.49 7.99 -20.67
C GLY A 124 12.15 8.28 -19.99
N GLY A 125 11.32 7.24 -19.79
CA GLY A 125 10.04 7.28 -19.08
C GLY A 125 10.17 7.23 -17.55
N ILE A 126 9.06 7.11 -16.84
CA ILE A 126 9.04 7.02 -15.37
C ILE A 126 9.58 5.65 -14.93
N ASP A 127 10.48 5.65 -13.95
CA ASP A 127 11.17 4.45 -13.47
C ASP A 127 10.31 3.68 -12.44
N LEU A 128 9.56 2.69 -12.91
CA LEU A 128 8.86 1.70 -12.09
C LEU A 128 9.60 0.35 -12.07
N SER A 129 10.91 0.36 -12.34
CA SER A 129 11.69 -0.88 -12.33
C SER A 129 11.65 -1.53 -10.95
N ASN A 130 11.53 -2.85 -10.94
CA ASN A 130 11.33 -3.67 -9.75
C ASN A 130 10.12 -3.23 -8.90
N ALA A 131 9.07 -2.64 -9.48
CA ALA A 131 7.87 -2.32 -8.71
C ALA A 131 7.22 -3.59 -8.13
N TYR A 132 6.68 -3.49 -6.91
CA TYR A 132 5.85 -4.53 -6.31
C TYR A 132 4.38 -4.15 -6.49
N PHE A 133 3.69 -4.78 -7.43
CA PHE A 133 2.28 -4.54 -7.76
C PHE A 133 1.41 -5.80 -7.61
N ASN A 134 1.87 -6.80 -6.87
CA ASN A 134 1.09 -8.01 -6.63
C ASN A 134 -0.25 -7.67 -5.95
N GLY A 135 -1.37 -8.05 -6.57
CA GLY A 135 -2.72 -7.77 -6.08
C GLY A 135 -3.16 -6.29 -6.17
N VAL A 136 -2.40 -5.44 -6.87
CA VAL A 136 -2.70 -4.01 -7.04
C VAL A 136 -3.59 -3.80 -8.26
N VAL A 137 -4.59 -2.93 -8.11
CA VAL A 137 -5.37 -2.39 -9.21
C VAL A 137 -4.69 -1.11 -9.68
N ILE A 138 -4.29 -1.06 -10.94
CA ILE A 138 -3.51 0.03 -11.51
C ILE A 138 -4.39 0.76 -12.52
N CYS A 139 -4.50 2.08 -12.37
CA CYS A 139 -5.29 2.95 -13.25
C CYS A 139 -4.40 4.05 -13.85
N GLY A 140 -4.59 4.35 -15.14
CA GLY A 140 -4.04 5.55 -15.78
C GLY A 140 -2.52 5.53 -16.00
N ILE A 141 -1.90 4.35 -16.11
CA ILE A 141 -0.47 4.21 -16.46
C ILE A 141 -0.28 4.08 -17.98
N ASP A 142 -1.33 3.75 -18.72
CA ASP A 142 -1.31 3.31 -20.13
C ASP A 142 -1.00 4.48 -21.08
N LEU A 143 -1.16 5.71 -20.59
CA LEU A 143 -0.84 6.96 -21.29
C LEU A 143 0.59 7.45 -21.01
N LEU A 144 1.37 6.76 -20.16
CA LEU A 144 2.69 7.17 -19.74
C LEU A 144 3.76 6.19 -20.21
N GLU A 145 4.88 6.71 -20.73
CA GLU A 145 6.07 5.88 -20.93
C GLU A 145 6.63 5.50 -19.55
N VAL A 146 6.56 4.21 -19.21
CA VAL A 146 7.05 3.66 -17.94
C VAL A 146 8.06 2.53 -18.17
N ASP A 147 9.06 2.44 -17.30
CA ASP A 147 9.94 1.28 -17.21
C ASP A 147 9.40 0.33 -16.15
N LEU A 148 8.81 -0.79 -16.57
CA LEU A 148 8.30 -1.85 -15.67
C LEU A 148 9.25 -3.06 -15.60
N SER A 149 10.53 -2.89 -15.94
CA SER A 149 11.47 -4.01 -15.92
C SER A 149 11.56 -4.65 -14.53
N ASN A 150 11.42 -5.98 -14.48
CA ASN A 150 11.39 -6.79 -13.26
C ASN A 150 10.26 -6.47 -12.28
N ALA A 151 9.19 -5.77 -12.71
CA ALA A 151 8.04 -5.54 -11.85
C ALA A 151 7.33 -6.87 -11.52
N GLU A 152 6.94 -7.04 -10.26
CA GLU A 152 6.09 -8.14 -9.81
C GLU A 152 4.62 -7.71 -9.91
N THR A 153 3.85 -8.31 -10.82
CA THR A 153 2.46 -7.89 -11.12
C THR A 153 1.46 -9.05 -11.01
N ASN A 154 1.75 -10.04 -10.16
CA ASN A 154 0.89 -11.21 -10.01
C ASN A 154 -0.49 -10.78 -9.49
N ASN A 155 -1.55 -11.24 -10.15
CA ASN A 155 -2.93 -10.88 -9.82
C ASN A 155 -3.21 -9.37 -9.83
N SER A 156 -2.38 -8.56 -10.50
CA SER A 156 -2.67 -7.14 -10.73
C SER A 156 -3.74 -6.98 -11.81
N ARG A 157 -4.57 -5.94 -11.70
CA ARG A 157 -5.53 -5.56 -12.74
C ARG A 157 -5.14 -4.18 -13.29
N TRP A 158 -5.09 -4.04 -14.61
CA TRP A 158 -4.76 -2.78 -15.28
C TRP A 158 -6.02 -2.23 -15.94
N TYR A 159 -6.29 -0.95 -15.71
CA TYR A 159 -7.43 -0.23 -16.27
C TYR A 159 -6.95 1.08 -16.90
N ASP A 160 -7.52 1.39 -18.05
CA ASP A 160 -7.39 2.67 -18.75
C ASP A 160 -7.99 3.84 -17.95
#